data_AF-A0A943QM42-F1
#
_entry.id   AF-A0A943QM42-F1
#
_cell.length_a   1.000
_cell.length_b   1.000
_cell.length_c   1.000
_cell.angle_alpha   90.00
_cell.angle_beta   90.00
_cell.angle_gamma   90.00
#
_symmetry.space_group_name_H-M   'P 1'
#
loop_
_entity.id
_entity.type
_entity.pdbx_description
1 polymer ?
#
loop_
_entity_poly.entity_id
_entity_poly.type
_entity_poly.pdbx_seq_one_letter_code
_entity_poly.pdbx_strand_id
1 'polypeptide(L)'
;MDYLRNKYGKLTSEQINNRINLRGSTHEELARLKESGLTKTELGPAVAGVLDTKTGKYYFGTNNIDGKAPSIQHDLIRERINNMPSDIRDGYKKTLGAGSHAEVNALNEALLARQNASLDEFMVHVISARKINKYMPAGVPMPRCPHCEFITDGANYFPEVLKYGK
;
A
#
# COMPACT_ATOMS: atom_id res chain seq x y z
N MET A 1 18.60 17.22 6.10
CA MET A 1 18.95 16.19 5.10
C MET A 1 19.75 15.05 5.72
N ASP A 2 20.67 15.33 6.65
CA ASP A 2 21.52 14.30 7.27
C ASP A 2 20.79 13.35 8.23
N TYR A 3 19.73 13.80 8.91
CA TYR A 3 18.89 12.95 9.77
C TYR A 3 18.19 11.81 9.00
N LEU A 4 17.66 12.11 7.80
CA LEU A 4 17.01 11.09 6.95
C LEU A 4 18.03 10.16 6.30
N ARG A 5 19.23 10.68 5.95
CA ARG A 5 20.34 9.86 5.42
C ARG A 5 20.93 8.93 6.48
N ASN A 6 21.03 9.38 7.74
CA ASN A 6 21.52 8.55 8.84
C ASN A 6 20.50 7.49 9.30
N LYS A 7 19.19 7.77 9.18
CA LYS A 7 18.13 6.83 9.60
C LYS A 7 17.87 5.70 8.58
N TYR A 8 18.04 5.95 7.29
CA TYR A 8 17.68 5.01 6.22
C TYR A 8 18.84 4.61 5.30
N GLY A 9 20.06 5.08 5.57
CA GLY A 9 21.23 4.86 4.71
C GLY A 9 21.13 5.59 3.36
N LYS A 10 22.14 5.42 2.51
CA LYS A 10 22.07 5.80 1.09
C LYS A 10 21.38 4.67 0.33
N LEU A 11 20.32 5.00 -0.39
CA LEU A 11 19.68 4.06 -1.31
C LEU A 11 20.61 3.74 -2.48
N THR A 12 20.57 2.49 -2.93
CA THR A 12 21.25 2.09 -4.16
C THR A 12 20.52 2.69 -5.37
N SER A 13 21.22 2.82 -6.50
CA SER A 13 20.60 3.26 -7.76
C SER A 13 19.43 2.36 -8.17
N GLU A 14 19.54 1.06 -7.93
CA GLU A 14 18.47 0.09 -8.17
C GLU A 14 17.24 0.37 -7.29
N GLN A 15 17.44 0.60 -5.99
CA GLN A 15 16.33 0.95 -5.09
C GLN A 15 15.65 2.26 -5.49
N ILE A 16 16.41 3.25 -5.97
CA ILE A 16 15.87 4.51 -6.49
C ILE A 16 15.03 4.25 -7.74
N ASN A 17 15.55 3.48 -8.70
CA ASN A 17 14.85 3.14 -9.94
C ASN A 17 13.57 2.36 -9.65
N ASN A 18 13.63 1.35 -8.77
CA ASN A 18 12.46 0.56 -8.37
C ASN A 18 11.36 1.44 -7.76
N ARG A 19 11.72 2.43 -6.95
CA ARG A 19 10.76 3.40 -6.39
C ARG A 19 10.13 4.28 -7.47
N ILE A 20 10.93 4.80 -8.40
CA ILE A 20 10.45 5.64 -9.50
C ILE A 20 9.47 4.86 -10.38
N ASN A 21 9.85 3.62 -10.74
CA ASN A 21 9.05 2.76 -11.59
C ASN A 21 7.75 2.35 -10.91
N LEU A 22 7.81 1.87 -9.66
CA LEU A 22 6.61 1.51 -8.90
C LEU A 22 5.65 2.68 -8.76
N ARG A 23 6.17 3.90 -8.52
CA ARG A 23 5.36 5.10 -8.49
C ARG A 23 4.67 5.32 -9.83
N GLY A 24 5.42 5.30 -10.94
CA GLY A 24 4.87 5.43 -12.29
C GLY A 24 3.72 4.43 -12.52
N SER A 25 3.97 3.15 -12.27
CA SER A 25 2.99 2.08 -12.45
C SER A 25 1.76 2.22 -11.54
N THR A 26 1.92 2.70 -10.29
CA THR A 26 0.76 2.96 -9.41
C THR A 26 -0.12 4.10 -9.95
N HIS A 27 0.50 5.13 -10.54
CA HIS A 27 -0.23 6.24 -11.16
C HIS A 27 -0.92 5.83 -12.47
N GLU A 28 -0.26 5.00 -13.27
CA GLU A 28 -0.85 4.40 -14.48
C GLU A 28 -2.08 3.56 -14.12
N GLU A 29 -1.99 2.75 -13.05
CA GLU A 29 -3.13 1.98 -12.57
C GLU A 29 -4.28 2.88 -12.09
N LEU A 30 -3.98 3.96 -11.36
CA LEU A 30 -5.01 4.93 -10.97
C LEU A 30 -5.68 5.59 -12.20
N ALA A 31 -4.93 5.87 -13.26
CA ALA A 31 -5.49 6.39 -14.50
C ALA A 31 -6.42 5.36 -15.16
N ARG A 32 -5.96 4.12 -15.30
CA ARG A 32 -6.76 3.00 -15.84
C ARG A 32 -8.06 2.80 -15.08
N LEU A 33 -8.02 2.83 -13.74
CA LEU A 33 -9.20 2.68 -12.89
C LEU A 33 -10.19 3.86 -13.00
N LYS A 34 -9.71 5.06 -13.31
CA LYS A 34 -10.58 6.22 -13.57
C LYS A 34 -11.24 6.14 -14.94
N GLU A 35 -10.54 5.58 -15.92
CA GLU A 35 -11.04 5.37 -17.27
C GLU A 35 -12.02 4.20 -17.36
N SER A 36 -11.98 3.26 -16.41
CA SER A 36 -12.88 2.09 -16.40
C SER A 36 -14.33 2.40 -16.01
N GLY A 37 -14.68 3.67 -15.76
CA GLY A 37 -16.05 4.08 -15.44
C GLY A 37 -16.46 3.85 -13.98
N LEU A 38 -15.54 3.43 -13.09
CA LEU A 38 -15.82 3.26 -11.67
C LEU A 38 -16.20 4.61 -11.03
N THR A 39 -17.23 4.58 -10.18
CA THR A 39 -17.57 5.73 -9.36
C THR A 39 -16.51 5.97 -8.28
N LYS A 40 -16.49 7.18 -7.71
CA LYS A 40 -15.61 7.53 -6.58
C LYS A 40 -15.80 6.63 -5.35
N THR A 41 -16.99 6.07 -5.19
CA THR A 41 -17.32 5.17 -4.08
C THR A 41 -16.73 3.80 -4.33
N GLU A 42 -16.92 3.24 -5.53
CA GLU A 42 -16.40 1.93 -5.92
C GLU A 42 -14.87 1.90 -5.97
N LEU A 43 -14.25 3.00 -6.43
CA LEU A 43 -12.79 3.12 -6.44
C LEU A 43 -12.18 3.18 -5.03
N GLY A 44 -12.96 3.61 -4.03
CA GLY A 44 -12.50 3.78 -2.67
C GLY A 44 -11.52 4.96 -2.49
N PRO A 45 -10.91 5.10 -1.30
CA PRO A 45 -10.01 6.20 -0.98
C PRO A 45 -8.60 6.04 -1.54
N ALA A 46 -8.10 4.82 -1.77
CA ALA A 46 -6.71 4.56 -2.12
C ALA A 46 -6.54 3.52 -3.22
N VAL A 47 -5.44 3.65 -3.96
CA VAL A 47 -4.87 2.64 -4.86
C VAL A 47 -3.46 2.34 -4.34
N ALA A 48 -3.12 1.06 -4.29
CA ALA A 48 -1.78 0.61 -3.94
C ALA A 48 -1.15 -0.18 -5.08
N GLY A 49 0.15 0.00 -5.26
CA GLY A 49 1.01 -0.84 -6.07
C GLY A 49 2.02 -1.58 -5.18
N VAL A 50 2.30 -2.82 -5.55
CA VAL A 50 3.35 -3.64 -4.95
C VAL A 50 4.28 -4.13 -6.05
N LEU A 51 5.57 -3.85 -5.91
CA LEU A 51 6.63 -4.38 -6.76
C LEU A 51 7.29 -5.56 -6.04
N ASP A 52 7.28 -6.72 -6.67
CA ASP A 52 8.18 -7.81 -6.32
C ASP A 52 9.58 -7.52 -6.89
N THR A 53 10.51 -7.10 -6.03
CA THR A 53 11.85 -6.68 -6.45
C THR A 53 12.69 -7.83 -7.01
N LYS A 54 12.33 -9.09 -6.76
CA LYS A 54 13.02 -10.25 -7.33
C LYS A 54 12.59 -10.56 -8.76
N THR A 55 11.31 -10.33 -9.08
CA THR A 55 10.75 -10.71 -10.38
C THR A 55 10.45 -9.52 -11.30
N GLY A 56 10.43 -8.31 -10.75
CA GLY A 56 10.05 -7.09 -11.46
C GLY A 56 8.53 -6.95 -11.68
N LYS A 57 7.71 -7.87 -11.16
CA LYS A 57 6.25 -7.85 -11.35
C LYS A 57 5.57 -6.84 -10.44
N TYR A 58 4.55 -6.19 -10.97
CA TYR A 58 3.69 -5.27 -10.23
C TYR A 58 2.33 -5.91 -9.95
N TYR A 59 1.81 -5.64 -8.75
CA TYR A 59 0.51 -6.06 -8.27
C TYR A 59 -0.23 -4.83 -7.76
N PHE A 60 -1.54 -4.78 -7.96
CA PHE A 60 -2.33 -3.60 -7.62
C PHE A 60 -3.53 -3.96 -6.76
N GLY A 61 -3.98 -2.99 -5.98
CA GLY A 61 -5.15 -3.16 -5.11
C GLY A 61 -5.87 -1.84 -4.88
N THR A 62 -7.18 -1.93 -4.73
CA THR A 62 -8.07 -0.86 -4.23
C THR A 62 -8.66 -1.28 -2.89
N ASN A 63 -9.27 -0.35 -2.16
CA ASN A 63 -10.03 -0.71 -0.96
C ASN A 63 -11.27 -1.54 -1.33
N ASN A 64 -11.59 -2.54 -0.50
CA ASN A 64 -12.86 -3.22 -0.56
C ASN A 64 -13.95 -2.38 0.13
N ILE A 65 -15.00 -2.03 -0.60
CA ILE A 65 -16.08 -1.14 -0.12
C ILE A 65 -16.97 -1.77 0.96
N ASP A 66 -16.98 -3.10 1.06
CA ASP A 66 -17.71 -3.82 2.11
C ASP A 66 -16.89 -3.97 3.40
N GLY A 67 -15.64 -3.50 3.43
CA GLY A 67 -14.75 -3.67 4.57
C GLY A 67 -14.25 -5.11 4.76
N LYS A 68 -14.38 -5.96 3.74
CA LYS A 68 -13.95 -7.37 3.80
C LYS A 68 -12.49 -7.50 3.37
N ALA A 69 -11.74 -8.33 4.09
CA ALA A 69 -10.43 -8.80 3.66
C ALA A 69 -10.56 -9.69 2.40
N PRO A 70 -9.46 -9.93 1.63
CA PRO A 70 -9.48 -10.85 0.50
C PRO A 70 -10.09 -12.20 0.87
N SER A 71 -10.89 -12.78 -0.02
CA SER A 71 -11.50 -14.11 0.21
C SER A 71 -10.47 -15.23 0.16
N ILE A 72 -9.46 -15.10 -0.71
CA ILE A 72 -8.29 -15.96 -0.79
C ILE A 72 -7.11 -15.19 -0.21
N GLN A 73 -6.51 -15.72 0.84
CA GLN A 73 -5.45 -15.05 1.58
C GLN A 73 -4.19 -15.89 1.59
N HIS A 74 -3.05 -15.24 1.40
CA HIS A 74 -1.76 -15.82 1.77
C HIS A 74 -1.74 -16.05 3.28
N ASP A 75 -1.14 -17.16 3.74
CA ASP A 75 -1.15 -17.57 5.15
C ASP A 75 -0.66 -16.46 6.09
N LEU A 76 0.42 -15.77 5.72
CA LEU A 76 0.97 -14.64 6.47
C LEU A 76 -0.02 -13.47 6.62
N ILE A 77 -0.77 -13.14 5.57
CA ILE A 77 -1.75 -12.04 5.61
C ILE A 77 -2.93 -12.45 6.51
N ARG A 78 -3.42 -13.69 6.34
CA ARG A 78 -4.49 -14.25 7.19
C ARG A 78 -4.09 -14.25 8.66
N GLU A 79 -2.89 -14.71 8.97
CA GLU A 79 -2.35 -14.80 10.31
C GLU A 79 -2.27 -13.42 10.98
N ARG A 80 -1.73 -12.41 10.27
CA ARG A 80 -1.64 -11.03 10.78
C ARG A 80 -3.00 -10.33 10.92
N ILE A 81 -3.98 -10.63 10.08
CA ILE A 81 -5.35 -10.11 10.25
C ILE A 81 -5.98 -10.71 11.51
N ASN A 82 -5.87 -12.02 11.71
CA ASN A 82 -6.52 -12.73 12.81
C ASN A 82 -5.86 -12.47 14.17
N ASN A 83 -4.54 -12.34 14.19
CA ASN A 83 -3.74 -12.17 15.41
C ASN A 83 -3.39 -10.71 15.70
N MET A 84 -4.04 -9.74 15.03
CA MET A 84 -3.82 -8.33 15.28
C MET A 84 -4.13 -7.98 16.75
N PRO A 85 -3.19 -7.33 17.47
CA PRO A 85 -3.43 -6.84 18.83
C PRO A 85 -4.70 -5.99 18.92
N SER A 86 -5.47 -6.15 20.00
CA SER A 86 -6.77 -5.49 20.15
C SER A 86 -6.66 -3.96 20.23
N ASP A 87 -5.57 -3.44 20.80
CA ASP A 87 -5.27 -2.01 20.81
C ASP A 87 -5.07 -1.44 19.40
N ILE A 88 -4.42 -2.18 18.51
CA ILE A 88 -4.26 -1.79 17.09
C ILE A 88 -5.59 -1.96 16.35
N ARG A 89 -6.23 -3.12 16.50
CA ARG A 89 -7.48 -3.46 15.82
C ARG A 89 -8.60 -2.49 16.18
N ASP A 90 -8.81 -2.26 17.46
CA ASP A 90 -9.94 -1.50 17.96
C ASP A 90 -9.61 0.00 18.12
N GLY A 91 -8.33 0.37 18.15
CA GLY A 91 -7.85 1.75 18.25
C GLY A 91 -8.03 2.59 16.98
N TYR A 92 -8.03 1.97 15.79
CA TYR A 92 -8.25 2.69 14.53
C TYR A 92 -9.72 2.61 14.10
N LYS A 93 -10.45 3.74 14.17
CA LYS A 93 -11.89 3.81 13.86
C LYS A 93 -12.23 4.26 12.43
N LYS A 94 -11.25 4.74 11.66
CA LYS A 94 -11.45 5.20 10.27
C LYS A 94 -11.23 4.06 9.26
N THR A 95 -11.86 2.92 9.51
CA THR A 95 -11.80 1.72 8.68
C THR A 95 -13.19 1.11 8.51
N LEU A 96 -13.40 0.38 7.44
CA LEU A 96 -14.55 -0.53 7.30
C LEU A 96 -14.20 -1.97 7.72
N GLY A 97 -12.92 -2.28 7.89
CA GLY A 97 -12.44 -3.56 8.39
C GLY A 97 -10.93 -3.71 8.20
N ALA A 98 -10.26 -4.33 9.17
CA ALA A 98 -8.85 -4.66 9.06
C ALA A 98 -8.62 -5.60 7.87
N GLY A 99 -7.57 -5.33 7.09
CA GLY A 99 -7.24 -6.14 5.92
C GLY A 99 -8.02 -5.83 4.63
N SER A 100 -8.99 -4.91 4.66
CA SER A 100 -9.79 -4.53 3.48
C SER A 100 -9.16 -3.45 2.59
N HIS A 101 -8.00 -2.93 2.98
CA HIS A 101 -7.38 -1.79 2.33
C HIS A 101 -6.49 -2.17 1.14
N ALA A 102 -6.27 -1.19 0.27
CA ALA A 102 -5.54 -1.32 -0.97
C ALA A 102 -4.15 -1.99 -0.80
N GLU A 103 -3.38 -1.63 0.23
CA GLU A 103 -2.03 -2.19 0.40
C GLU A 103 -2.08 -3.68 0.74
N VAL A 104 -3.04 -4.08 1.56
CA VAL A 104 -3.22 -5.48 1.96
C VAL A 104 -3.67 -6.31 0.77
N ASN A 105 -4.61 -5.80 -0.02
CA ASN A 105 -5.07 -6.48 -1.23
C ASN A 105 -3.93 -6.66 -2.23
N ALA A 106 -3.16 -5.60 -2.52
CA ALA A 106 -2.04 -5.67 -3.46
C ALA A 106 -0.92 -6.62 -2.99
N LEU A 107 -0.56 -6.56 -1.70
CA LEU A 107 0.49 -7.43 -1.14
C LEU A 107 0.04 -8.89 -1.05
N ASN A 108 -1.24 -9.14 -0.75
CA ASN A 108 -1.81 -10.48 -0.74
C ASN A 108 -1.64 -11.16 -2.10
N GLU A 109 -2.00 -10.47 -3.19
CA GLU A 109 -1.82 -11.00 -4.56
C GLU A 109 -0.36 -11.28 -4.88
N ALA A 110 0.55 -10.39 -4.48
CA ALA A 110 1.98 -10.57 -4.68
C ALA A 110 2.54 -11.80 -3.94
N LEU A 111 2.12 -12.00 -2.69
CA LEU A 111 2.52 -13.15 -1.87
C LEU A 111 1.90 -14.46 -2.37
N LEU A 112 0.63 -14.45 -2.79
CA LEU A 112 0.00 -15.63 -3.40
C LEU A 112 0.73 -16.07 -4.67
N ALA A 113 1.20 -15.11 -5.48
CA ALA A 113 1.98 -15.39 -6.68
C ALA A 113 3.40 -15.90 -6.39
N ARG A 114 3.97 -15.60 -5.21
CA ARG A 114 5.30 -16.06 -4.79
C ARG A 114 5.31 -16.46 -3.31
N GLN A 115 4.73 -17.61 -3.01
CA GLN A 115 4.48 -18.08 -1.62
C GLN A 115 5.74 -18.21 -0.74
N ASN A 116 6.92 -18.39 -1.35
CA ASN A 116 8.19 -18.52 -0.63
C ASN A 116 8.97 -17.19 -0.54
N ALA A 117 8.36 -16.07 -0.94
CA ALA A 117 9.00 -14.77 -0.91
C ALA A 117 9.17 -14.26 0.53
N SER A 118 10.27 -13.55 0.76
CA SER A 118 10.43 -12.77 1.99
C SER A 118 9.77 -11.40 1.81
N LEU A 119 9.18 -10.86 2.88
CA LEU A 119 8.42 -9.61 2.80
C LEU A 119 9.26 -8.42 2.35
N ASP A 120 10.54 -8.39 2.73
CA ASP A 120 11.50 -7.36 2.34
C ASP A 120 11.84 -7.39 0.84
N GLU A 121 11.40 -8.41 0.12
CA GLU A 121 11.51 -8.45 -1.34
C GLU A 121 10.37 -7.70 -2.03
N PHE A 122 9.33 -7.28 -1.29
CA PHE A 122 8.23 -6.49 -1.81
C PHE A 122 8.36 -5.03 -1.43
N MET A 123 8.04 -4.16 -2.40
CA MET A 123 7.99 -2.73 -2.21
C MET A 123 6.55 -2.24 -2.40
N VAL A 124 6.03 -1.51 -1.42
CA VAL A 124 4.64 -1.05 -1.37
C VAL A 124 4.59 0.47 -1.56
N HIS A 125 3.70 0.93 -2.44
CA HIS A 125 3.44 2.34 -2.68
C HIS A 125 1.92 2.58 -2.73
N VAL A 126 1.45 3.62 -2.05
CA VAL A 126 0.01 3.88 -1.87
C VAL A 126 -0.26 5.32 -2.20
N ILE A 127 -1.26 5.56 -3.04
CA ILE A 127 -1.72 6.90 -3.41
C ILE A 127 -3.22 7.03 -3.20
N SER A 128 -3.66 8.26 -2.96
CA SER A 128 -5.07 8.59 -2.88
C SER A 128 -5.75 8.44 -4.24
N ALA A 129 -6.85 7.70 -4.27
CA ALA A 129 -7.60 7.48 -5.51
C ALA A 129 -8.50 8.68 -5.86
N ARG A 130 -8.91 9.42 -4.83
CA ARG A 130 -9.75 10.62 -4.91
C ARG A 130 -9.28 11.69 -3.95
N LYS A 131 -9.80 12.91 -4.09
CA LYS A 131 -9.56 13.98 -3.11
C LYS A 131 -10.14 13.58 -1.74
N ILE A 132 -9.27 13.45 -0.75
CA ILE A 132 -9.63 13.14 0.64
C ILE A 132 -9.83 14.43 1.44
N ASN A 133 -8.92 15.40 1.27
CA ASN A 133 -9.00 16.72 1.90
C ASN A 133 -8.22 17.76 1.06
N LYS A 134 -8.05 18.98 1.58
CA LYS A 134 -7.33 20.08 0.88
C LYS A 134 -5.87 19.72 0.53
N TYR A 135 -5.22 18.91 1.36
CA TYR A 135 -3.80 18.57 1.26
C TYR A 135 -3.55 17.20 0.61
N MET A 136 -4.63 16.46 0.30
CA MET A 136 -4.56 15.12 -0.29
C MET A 136 -5.51 15.02 -1.49
N PRO A 137 -5.18 15.70 -2.61
CA PRO A 137 -5.82 15.46 -3.90
C PRO A 137 -5.44 14.07 -4.44
N ALA A 138 -6.20 13.57 -5.42
CA ALA A 138 -5.94 12.26 -6.02
C ALA A 138 -4.52 12.16 -6.61
N GLY A 139 -3.89 11.00 -6.45
CA GLY A 139 -2.52 10.71 -6.86
C GLY A 139 -1.47 11.09 -5.82
N VAL A 140 -1.84 11.69 -4.70
CA VAL A 140 -0.87 12.02 -3.64
C VAL A 140 -0.60 10.80 -2.77
N PRO A 141 0.69 10.52 -2.43
CA PRO A 141 1.07 9.44 -1.52
C PRO A 141 0.30 9.47 -0.20
N MET A 142 -0.11 8.30 0.26
CA MET A 142 -0.85 8.12 1.50
C MET A 142 -0.03 7.31 2.50
N PRO A 143 0.01 7.71 3.79
CA PRO A 143 0.53 6.86 4.85
C PRO A 143 -0.34 5.60 4.97
N ARG A 144 0.28 4.48 5.37
CA ARG A 144 -0.46 3.29 5.81
C ARG A 144 -1.23 3.61 7.08
N CYS A 145 -2.44 3.07 7.25
CA CYS A 145 -3.12 3.14 8.53
C CYS A 145 -2.54 2.10 9.51
N PRO A 146 -2.82 2.18 10.82
CA PRO A 146 -2.27 1.25 11.82
C PRO A 146 -2.51 -0.23 11.50
N HIS A 147 -3.70 -0.58 10.98
CA HIS A 147 -4.01 -1.96 10.55
C HIS A 147 -3.08 -2.43 9.45
N CYS A 148 -2.85 -1.57 8.45
CA CYS A 148 -2.05 -1.90 7.28
C CYS A 148 -0.56 -1.86 7.57
N GLU A 149 -0.10 -0.97 8.45
CA GLU A 149 1.26 -1.01 8.98
C GLU A 149 1.55 -2.34 9.64
N PHE A 150 0.65 -2.84 10.50
CA PHE A 150 0.80 -4.14 11.15
C PHE A 150 0.78 -5.30 10.14
N ILE A 151 -0.21 -5.34 9.25
CA ILE A 151 -0.39 -6.46 8.31
C ILE A 151 0.75 -6.52 7.29
N THR A 152 1.26 -5.37 6.84
CA THR A 152 2.31 -5.28 5.82
C THR A 152 3.70 -5.01 6.40
N ASP A 153 3.87 -5.19 7.71
CA ASP A 153 5.15 -4.97 8.38
C ASP A 153 6.25 -5.87 7.81
N GLY A 154 7.46 -5.34 7.65
CA GLY A 154 8.58 -6.01 6.97
C GLY A 154 8.63 -5.83 5.46
N ALA A 155 7.53 -5.43 4.81
CA ALA A 155 7.59 -5.00 3.41
C ALA A 155 8.24 -3.60 3.30
N ASN A 156 9.00 -3.38 2.23
CA ASN A 156 9.60 -2.07 1.97
C ASN A 156 8.51 -1.05 1.67
N TYR A 157 8.28 -0.13 2.59
CA TYR A 157 7.30 0.94 2.43
C TYR A 157 7.97 2.31 2.47
N PHE A 158 7.63 3.15 1.51
CA PHE A 158 8.22 4.48 1.37
C PHE A 158 7.10 5.52 1.32
N PRO A 159 6.69 6.06 2.48
CA PRO A 159 5.82 7.23 2.50
C PRO A 159 6.67 8.38 1.96
N GLU A 160 6.40 8.86 0.75
CA GLU A 160 7.00 10.12 0.33
C GLU A 160 6.63 11.17 1.39
N VAL A 161 7.61 12.00 1.78
CA VAL A 161 7.39 13.07 2.74
C VAL A 161 6.28 13.95 2.17
N LEU A 162 5.08 13.86 2.75
CA LEU A 162 4.03 14.84 2.53
C LEU A 162 4.69 16.19 2.81
N LYS A 163 4.87 17.02 1.78
CA LYS A 163 5.23 18.43 1.99
C LYS A 163 4.04 19.05 2.72
N TYR A 164 4.03 18.94 4.04
CA TYR A 164 3.29 19.88 4.87
C TYR A 164 3.89 21.23 4.51
N GLY A 165 3.12 22.01 3.74
CA GLY A 165 3.44 23.41 3.51
C GLY A 165 3.69 24.06 4.86
N LYS A 166 4.79 24.81 4.94
CA LYS A 166 5.08 25.68 6.08
C LYS A 166 3.87 26.53 6.45
#